data_AF-A0A7Y2A8D1-F1
#
_entry.id   AF-A0A7Y2A8D1-F1
#
_cell.length_a   1.000
_cell.length_b   1.000
_cell.length_c   1.000
_cell.angle_alpha   90.00
_cell.angle_beta   90.00
_cell.angle_gamma   90.00
#
_symmetry.space_group_name_H-M   'P 1'
#
loop_
_entity.id
_entity.type
_entity.pdbx_description
1 polymer ?
#
loop_
_entity_poly.entity_id
_entity_poly.type
_entity_poly.pdbx_seq_one_letter_code
_entity_poly.pdbx_strand_id
1 'polypeptide(L)'
;KIDRPMYWHLIDGKWHQYTLQGLKPLDKKAPLSHISYYEAFAYAQYMECRLPTEFEWEASQDQFDWGKRWEWTESAYAPYPNYSKAAGALGEYNGKFMVNQKVLRGGSVATANRHTRATYRNFFQPNLRWQFTGIRLAK
;
A
#
# COMPACT_ATOMS: atom_id res chain seq x y z
N LYS A 1 -18.51 3.35 9.46
CA LYS A 1 -17.93 2.24 10.26
C LYS A 1 -17.21 1.29 9.29
N ILE A 2 -15.95 0.93 9.54
CA ILE A 2 -15.20 -0.06 8.75
C ILE A 2 -15.13 -1.33 9.60
N ASP A 3 -15.57 -2.46 9.05
CA ASP A 3 -15.62 -3.76 9.75
C ASP A 3 -14.92 -4.89 8.98
N ARG A 4 -14.49 -4.63 7.74
CA ARG A 4 -13.86 -5.59 6.83
C ARG A 4 -13.12 -4.83 5.71
N PRO A 5 -12.11 -5.42 5.05
CA PRO A 5 -11.47 -4.87 3.85
C PRO A 5 -12.47 -4.54 2.73
N MET A 6 -12.10 -3.61 1.84
CA MET A 6 -13.01 -3.21 0.76
C MET A 6 -13.27 -4.41 -0.16
N TYR A 7 -14.51 -4.50 -0.65
CA TYR A 7 -15.04 -5.59 -1.48
C TYR A 7 -15.25 -6.94 -0.79
N TRP A 8 -15.10 -7.05 0.53
CA TRP A 8 -15.45 -8.28 1.26
C TRP A 8 -16.94 -8.32 1.58
N HIS A 9 -17.58 -9.46 1.33
CA HIS A 9 -19.00 -9.69 1.57
C HIS A 9 -19.20 -10.99 2.35
N LEU A 10 -20.08 -10.98 3.33
CA LEU A 10 -20.49 -12.18 4.07
C LEU A 10 -21.85 -12.60 3.50
N ILE A 11 -21.89 -13.75 2.83
CA ILE A 11 -23.07 -14.30 2.16
C ILE A 11 -23.25 -15.72 2.67
N ASP A 12 -24.41 -16.01 3.25
CA ASP A 12 -24.75 -17.33 3.83
C ASP A 12 -23.66 -17.87 4.78
N GLY A 13 -23.14 -16.99 5.64
CA GLY A 13 -22.08 -17.32 6.60
C GLY A 13 -20.69 -17.53 6.00
N LYS A 14 -20.50 -17.31 4.70
CA LYS A 14 -19.23 -17.47 3.99
C LYS A 14 -18.71 -16.14 3.44
N TRP A 15 -17.41 -15.91 3.64
CA TRP A 15 -16.73 -14.73 3.11
C TRP A 15 -16.48 -14.86 1.61
N HIS A 16 -16.80 -13.81 0.88
CA HIS A 16 -16.58 -13.63 -0.55
C HIS A 16 -15.88 -12.29 -0.79
N GLN A 17 -15.23 -12.15 -1.95
CA GLN A 17 -14.61 -10.90 -2.39
C GLN A 17 -14.96 -10.63 -3.85
N TYR A 18 -15.28 -9.37 -4.19
CA TYR A 18 -15.27 -8.94 -5.60
C TYR A 18 -13.84 -8.79 -6.11
N THR A 19 -13.55 -9.50 -7.20
CA THR A 19 -12.29 -9.41 -7.93
C THR A 19 -12.57 -8.84 -9.33
N LEU A 20 -11.51 -8.61 -10.12
CA LEU A 20 -11.66 -8.25 -11.54
C LEU A 20 -12.34 -9.37 -12.37
N GLN A 21 -12.47 -10.59 -11.82
CA GLN A 21 -13.16 -11.73 -12.45
C GLN A 21 -14.54 -11.98 -11.82
N GLY A 22 -15.10 -10.98 -11.14
CA GLY A 22 -16.38 -11.07 -10.44
C GLY A 22 -16.27 -11.55 -8.99
N LEU A 23 -17.42 -11.88 -8.40
CA LEU A 23 -17.54 -12.36 -7.02
C LEU A 23 -16.98 -13.78 -6.88
N LYS A 24 -16.04 -13.97 -5.95
CA LYS A 24 -15.42 -15.27 -5.66
C LYS A 24 -15.44 -15.54 -4.16
N PRO A 25 -15.46 -16.81 -3.71
CA PRO A 25 -15.15 -17.14 -2.33
C PRO A 25 -13.80 -16.55 -1.93
N LEU A 26 -13.69 -16.08 -0.68
CA LEU A 26 -12.45 -15.47 -0.19
C LEU A 26 -11.33 -16.53 -0.11
N ASP A 27 -10.25 -16.31 -0.85
CA ASP A 27 -9.03 -17.12 -0.72
C ASP A 27 -8.22 -16.65 0.50
N LYS A 28 -8.22 -17.48 1.55
CA LYS A 28 -7.51 -17.20 2.81
C LYS A 28 -5.98 -17.25 2.68
N LYS A 29 -5.44 -17.81 1.59
CA LYS A 29 -3.98 -17.87 1.34
C LYS A 29 -3.48 -16.69 0.50
N ALA A 30 -4.39 -15.93 -0.12
CA ALA A 30 -4.01 -14.79 -0.94
C ALA A 30 -3.55 -13.61 -0.07
N PRO A 31 -2.58 -12.80 -0.53
CA PRO A 31 -2.24 -11.55 0.12
C PRO A 31 -3.44 -10.61 0.19
N LEU A 32 -3.70 -10.10 1.40
CA LEU A 32 -4.75 -9.14 1.71
C LEU A 32 -4.68 -7.94 0.75
N SER A 33 -5.84 -7.41 0.37
CA SER A 33 -5.95 -6.29 -0.57
C SER A 33 -7.00 -5.29 -0.10
N HIS A 34 -6.91 -4.08 -0.64
CA HIS A 34 -7.91 -3.04 -0.52
C HIS A 34 -8.16 -2.59 0.94
N ILE A 35 -7.05 -2.41 1.66
CA ILE A 35 -7.03 -1.88 3.03
C ILE A 35 -6.44 -0.48 3.06
N SER A 36 -6.96 0.35 3.94
CA SER A 36 -6.44 1.67 4.25
C SER A 36 -5.14 1.59 5.06
N TYR A 37 -4.40 2.69 5.13
CA TYR A 37 -3.27 2.80 6.07
C TYR A 37 -3.74 2.57 7.51
N TYR A 38 -4.93 3.06 7.87
CA TYR A 38 -5.47 2.90 9.22
C TYR A 38 -5.75 1.45 9.57
N GLU A 39 -6.35 0.68 8.65
CA GLU A 39 -6.54 -0.77 8.82
C GLU A 39 -5.19 -1.50 8.94
N ALA A 40 -4.21 -1.15 8.09
CA ALA A 40 -2.88 -1.75 8.14
C ALA A 40 -2.16 -1.45 9.46
N PHE A 41 -2.16 -0.20 9.88
CA PHE A 41 -1.54 0.24 11.13
C PHE A 41 -2.21 -0.42 12.34
N ALA A 42 -3.54 -0.43 12.40
CA ALA A 42 -4.27 -1.08 13.49
C ALA A 42 -3.97 -2.58 13.59
N TYR A 43 -3.88 -3.28 12.45
CA TYR A 43 -3.49 -4.68 12.43
C TYR A 43 -2.04 -4.89 12.90
N ALA A 44 -1.11 -4.02 12.49
CA ALA A 44 0.27 -4.10 12.96
C ALA A 44 0.36 -3.97 14.49
N GLN A 45 -0.35 -3.00 15.07
CA GLN A 45 -0.41 -2.80 16.52
C GLN A 45 -1.04 -4.01 17.23
N TYR A 46 -2.13 -4.56 16.69
CA TYR A 46 -2.78 -5.78 17.22
C TYR A 46 -1.81 -6.97 17.27
N MET A 47 -0.93 -7.09 16.29
CA MET A 47 0.10 -8.12 16.22
C MET A 47 1.36 -7.80 17.02
N GLU A 48 1.37 -6.74 17.85
CA GLU A 48 2.55 -6.26 18.58
C GLU A 48 3.77 -6.03 17.67
N CYS A 49 3.48 -5.53 16.47
CA CYS A 49 4.42 -5.18 15.43
C CYS A 49 4.20 -3.70 15.03
N ARG A 50 4.90 -3.26 13.99
CA ARG A 50 4.71 -1.96 13.35
C ARG A 50 4.70 -2.11 11.84
N LEU A 51 4.40 -1.02 11.12
CA LEU A 51 4.68 -0.99 9.69
C LEU A 51 6.18 -0.62 9.51
N PRO A 52 6.85 -1.07 8.43
CA PRO A 52 8.19 -0.60 8.14
C PRO A 52 8.16 0.88 7.74
N THR A 53 9.25 1.60 8.00
CA THR A 53 9.52 2.86 7.29
C THR A 53 9.81 2.58 5.82
N GLU A 54 9.66 3.58 4.96
CA GLU A 54 10.00 3.43 3.54
C GLU A 54 11.49 3.15 3.29
N PHE A 55 12.35 3.47 4.27
CA PHE A 55 13.79 3.26 4.22
C PHE A 55 14.15 1.83 4.60
N GLU A 56 13.56 1.30 5.68
CA GLU A 56 13.72 -0.11 6.06
C GLU A 56 13.21 -1.04 4.96
N TRP A 57 12.05 -0.70 4.37
CA TRP A 57 11.49 -1.47 3.26
C TRP A 57 12.47 -1.51 2.08
N GLU A 58 13.02 -0.35 1.67
CA GLU A 58 13.96 -0.29 0.54
C GLU A 58 15.27 -1.02 0.84
N ALA A 59 15.81 -0.89 2.05
CA ALA A 59 17.06 -1.51 2.44
C ALA A 59 16.98 -3.05 2.54
N SER A 60 15.77 -3.61 2.73
CA SER A 60 15.54 -5.04 2.90
C SER A 60 14.80 -5.70 1.74
N GLN A 61 14.50 -4.96 0.66
CA GLN A 61 13.63 -5.42 -0.43
C GLN A 61 14.14 -6.67 -1.17
N ASP A 62 15.44 -6.96 -1.10
CA ASP A 62 16.06 -8.14 -1.70
C ASP A 62 15.91 -9.41 -0.82
N GLN A 63 15.44 -9.25 0.42
CA GLN A 63 15.24 -10.34 1.38
C GLN A 63 13.81 -10.94 1.33
N PHE A 64 12.92 -10.41 0.48
CA PHE A 64 11.55 -10.90 0.39
C PHE A 64 10.92 -10.65 -0.99
N ASP A 65 9.90 -11.46 -1.32
CA ASP A 65 9.09 -11.22 -2.51
C ASP A 65 8.14 -10.03 -2.31
N TRP A 66 8.08 -9.16 -3.32
CA TRP A 66 7.16 -8.02 -3.39
C TRP A 66 6.48 -7.92 -4.77
N GLY A 67 5.57 -6.96 -4.95
CA GLY A 67 4.89 -6.71 -6.23
C GLY A 67 3.50 -7.32 -6.36
N LYS A 68 3.03 -8.07 -5.36
CA LYS A 68 1.63 -8.53 -5.33
C LYS A 68 0.69 -7.42 -4.85
N ARG A 69 1.13 -6.56 -3.93
CA ARG A 69 0.35 -5.44 -3.35
C ARG A 69 1.27 -4.27 -3.08
N TRP A 70 0.75 -3.05 -3.24
CA TRP A 70 1.41 -1.88 -2.69
C TRP A 70 1.39 -1.98 -1.17
N GLU A 71 2.55 -2.01 -0.53
CA GLU A 71 2.67 -2.22 0.92
C GLU A 71 2.75 -0.87 1.63
N TRP A 72 1.82 -0.60 2.55
CA TRP A 72 1.83 0.61 3.36
C TRP A 72 3.08 0.68 4.24
N THR A 73 3.68 1.88 4.32
CA THR A 73 4.81 2.19 5.21
C THR A 73 4.39 3.23 6.26
N GLU A 74 5.13 3.37 7.36
CA GLU A 74 4.90 4.45 8.34
C GLU A 74 5.28 5.83 7.82
N SER A 75 6.06 5.91 6.74
CA SER A 75 6.60 7.15 6.23
C SER A 75 5.52 8.04 5.60
N ALA A 76 5.51 9.30 5.99
CA ALA A 76 4.77 10.34 5.28
C ALA A 76 5.40 10.55 3.89
N TYR A 77 4.59 10.86 2.89
CA TYR A 77 5.09 11.27 1.59
C TYR A 77 5.62 12.71 1.66
N ALA A 78 6.83 12.84 2.19
CA ALA A 78 7.58 14.09 2.31
C ALA A 78 8.74 14.13 1.31
N PRO A 79 9.24 15.32 0.94
CA PRO A 79 10.46 15.44 0.16
C PRO A 79 11.62 14.79 0.91
N TYR A 80 12.48 14.07 0.19
CA TYR A 80 13.78 13.71 0.73
C TYR A 80 14.65 14.96 0.89
N PRO A 81 15.66 14.95 1.78
CA PRO A 81 16.63 16.03 1.88
C PRO A 81 17.19 16.40 0.50
N ASN A 82 17.28 17.72 0.25
CA ASN A 82 17.76 18.28 -1.02
C ASN A 82 16.88 18.00 -2.25
N TYR A 83 15.63 17.54 -2.07
CA TYR A 83 14.66 17.50 -3.17
C TYR A 83 14.47 18.89 -3.75
N SER A 84 14.62 19.00 -5.07
CA SER A 84 14.33 20.19 -5.84
C SER A 84 13.33 19.87 -6.96
N LYS A 85 12.50 20.84 -7.31
CA LYS A 85 11.55 20.74 -8.42
C LYS A 85 12.13 21.39 -9.66
N ALA A 86 11.88 20.79 -10.83
CA ALA A 86 12.11 21.46 -12.10
C ALA A 86 11.21 22.70 -12.23
N ALA A 87 11.63 23.68 -13.04
CA ALA A 87 10.77 24.81 -13.38
C ALA A 87 9.60 24.38 -14.29
N GLY A 88 8.50 25.13 -14.24
CA GLY A 88 7.33 24.89 -15.08
C GLY A 88 6.51 23.65 -14.71
N ALA A 89 5.67 23.20 -15.64
CA ALA A 89 4.66 22.17 -15.40
C ALA A 89 5.25 20.82 -14.92
N LEU A 90 6.47 20.47 -15.35
CA LEU A 90 7.11 19.21 -14.93
C LEU A 90 7.38 19.17 -13.41
N GLY A 91 7.68 20.32 -12.80
CA GLY A 91 7.91 20.42 -11.36
C GLY A 91 6.67 20.15 -10.51
N GLU A 92 5.48 20.25 -11.08
CA GLU A 92 4.22 20.01 -10.39
C GLU A 92 3.86 18.53 -10.26
N TYR A 93 4.57 17.64 -10.95
CA TYR A 93 4.19 16.23 -11.04
C TYR A 93 4.07 15.55 -9.66
N ASN A 94 4.98 15.89 -8.74
CA ASN A 94 5.08 15.23 -7.44
C ASN A 94 5.02 16.20 -6.25
N GLY A 95 5.85 17.25 -6.27
CA GLY A 95 6.11 18.06 -5.07
C GLY A 95 4.87 18.69 -4.43
N LYS A 96 3.89 19.11 -5.24
CA LYS A 96 2.64 19.72 -4.75
C LYS A 96 1.76 18.78 -3.92
N PHE A 97 2.01 17.48 -4.00
CA PHE A 97 1.25 16.44 -3.31
C PHE A 97 1.94 15.91 -2.05
N MET A 98 3.12 16.44 -1.69
CA MET A 98 3.90 16.01 -0.52
C MET A 98 3.31 16.54 0.81
N VAL A 99 2.02 16.30 1.03
CA VAL A 99 1.24 16.70 2.21
C VAL A 99 0.07 15.73 2.40
N ASN A 100 -0.24 15.36 3.64
CA ASN A 100 -1.41 14.53 4.02
C ASN A 100 -1.49 13.13 3.35
N GLN A 101 -0.35 12.54 2.98
CA GLN A 101 -0.27 11.23 2.32
C GLN A 101 0.80 10.33 2.93
N LYS A 102 0.62 9.01 2.79
CA LYS A 102 1.55 7.97 3.26
C LYS A 102 2.18 7.26 2.06
N VAL A 103 3.42 6.82 2.22
CA VAL A 103 4.17 6.12 1.17
C VAL A 103 3.79 4.64 1.14
N LEU A 104 3.71 4.08 -0.07
CA LEU A 104 3.63 2.65 -0.33
C LEU A 104 4.75 2.19 -1.26
N ARG A 105 5.17 0.94 -1.11
CA ARG A 105 6.27 0.33 -1.86
C ARG A 105 5.88 -0.97 -2.56
N GLY A 106 6.76 -1.46 -3.43
CA GLY A 106 6.66 -2.79 -4.06
C GLY A 106 5.84 -2.89 -5.36
N GLY A 107 4.82 -2.07 -5.60
CA GLY A 107 3.95 -2.32 -6.76
C GLY A 107 2.89 -3.39 -6.48
N SER A 108 2.01 -3.64 -7.44
CA SER A 108 0.89 -4.57 -7.28
C SER A 108 0.68 -5.42 -8.52
N VAL A 109 -0.26 -6.38 -8.43
CA VAL A 109 -0.73 -7.16 -9.59
C VAL A 109 -1.25 -6.31 -10.76
N ALA A 110 -1.60 -5.04 -10.52
CA ALA A 110 -2.03 -4.10 -11.53
C ALA A 110 -0.91 -3.17 -12.03
N THR A 111 0.32 -3.33 -11.53
CA THR A 111 1.48 -2.52 -11.91
C THR A 111 2.26 -3.22 -13.02
N ALA A 112 2.61 -2.50 -14.08
CA ALA A 112 3.33 -3.09 -15.21
C ALA A 112 4.77 -3.52 -14.82
N ASN A 113 5.24 -4.63 -15.39
CA ASN A 113 6.51 -5.29 -15.05
C ASN A 113 7.77 -4.41 -15.16
N ARG A 114 7.73 -3.30 -15.91
CA ARG A 114 8.88 -2.38 -16.10
C ARG A 114 8.68 -1.01 -15.44
N HIS A 115 7.61 -0.85 -14.65
CA HIS A 115 7.31 0.41 -13.96
C HIS A 115 7.91 0.48 -12.55
N THR A 116 8.00 -0.68 -11.89
CA THR A 116 8.48 -0.78 -10.51
C THR A 116 10.00 -0.63 -10.44
N ARG A 117 10.46 -0.03 -9.35
CA ARG A 117 11.87 0.06 -8.94
C ARG A 117 11.89 -0.10 -7.43
N ALA A 118 13.00 -0.61 -6.89
CA ALA A 118 13.23 -0.65 -5.44
C ALA A 118 13.05 0.73 -4.79
N THR A 119 13.38 1.80 -5.53
CA THR A 119 13.25 3.21 -5.12
C THR A 119 11.91 3.86 -5.45
N TYR A 120 10.95 3.12 -6.02
CA TYR A 120 9.66 3.70 -6.39
C TYR A 120 8.82 4.00 -5.14
N ARG A 121 8.34 5.24 -5.02
CA ARG A 121 7.47 5.71 -3.93
C ARG A 121 6.08 5.98 -4.49
N ASN A 122 5.12 5.09 -4.22
CA ASN A 122 3.72 5.40 -4.44
C ASN A 122 3.17 6.15 -3.22
N PHE A 123 2.10 6.92 -3.39
CA PHE A 123 1.54 7.72 -2.29
C PHE A 123 0.02 7.87 -2.43
N PHE A 124 -0.68 7.72 -1.31
CA PHE A 124 -2.13 7.92 -1.23
C PHE A 124 -2.51 8.47 0.14
N GLN A 125 -3.70 9.09 0.20
CA GLN A 125 -4.30 9.50 1.47
C GLN A 125 -4.59 8.27 2.35
N PRO A 126 -4.36 8.36 3.68
CA PRO A 126 -4.43 7.20 4.58
C PRO A 126 -5.75 6.43 4.57
N ASN A 127 -6.87 7.08 4.26
CA ASN A 127 -8.22 6.50 4.27
C ASN A 127 -8.59 5.74 2.98
N LEU A 128 -7.80 5.85 1.91
CA LEU A 128 -8.13 5.25 0.62
C LEU A 128 -7.87 3.74 0.62
N ARG A 129 -8.78 3.00 -0.04
CA ARG A 129 -8.85 1.54 -0.01
C ARG A 129 -9.01 0.89 -1.39
N TRP A 130 -9.35 1.68 -2.41
CA TRP A 130 -9.69 1.16 -3.74
C TRP A 130 -8.47 0.63 -4.51
N GLN A 131 -7.27 1.11 -4.17
CA GLN A 131 -6.01 0.63 -4.71
C GLN A 131 -5.71 -0.81 -4.27
N PHE A 132 -4.80 -1.50 -4.97
CA PHE A 132 -4.31 -2.84 -4.59
C PHE A 132 -3.30 -2.76 -3.44
N THR A 133 -3.74 -2.22 -2.31
CA THR A 133 -2.93 -1.98 -1.11
C THR A 133 -2.99 -3.17 -0.16
N GLY A 134 -1.86 -3.48 0.45
CA GLY A 134 -1.70 -4.53 1.44
C GLY A 134 -0.79 -4.07 2.59
N ILE A 135 -0.24 -5.04 3.30
CA ILE A 135 0.56 -4.81 4.50
C ILE A 135 1.75 -5.77 4.53
N ARG A 136 2.87 -5.28 5.06
CA ARG A 136 3.99 -6.08 5.56
C ARG A 136 4.34 -5.58 6.95
N LEU A 137 4.56 -6.50 7.89
CA LEU A 137 4.91 -6.18 9.26
C LEU A 137 6.42 -6.06 9.42
N ALA A 138 6.85 -5.20 10.32
CA ALA A 138 8.22 -5.07 10.79
C ALA A 138 8.24 -5.13 12.33
N LYS A 139 9.36 -5.59 12.88
CA LYS A 139 9.63 -5.60 14.32
C LYS A 139 11.09 -5.27 14.55
#